data_AF-A0A970GVS7-F1
#
_entry.id   AF-A0A970GVS7-F1
#
_cell.length_a   1.000
_cell.length_b   1.000
_cell.length_c   1.000
_cell.angle_alpha   90.00
_cell.angle_beta   90.00
_cell.angle_gamma   90.00
#
_symmetry.space_group_name_H-M   'P 1'
#
loop_
_entity.id
_entity.type
_entity.pdbx_description
1 polymer ?
#
loop_
_entity_poly.entity_id
_entity_poly.type
_entity_poly.pdbx_seq_one_letter_code
_entity_poly.pdbx_strand_id
1 'polypeptide(L)'
;MNCERTPTPPVLKFGTCSWKYDSWRGIVYSDAPKLNYLAEYARHFDCVEVDQWFWSLFGPDQVRLPDPKLAAEYAAAVPTTFRFAVKLPNA
;
A
#
# COMPACT_ATOMS: atom_id res chain seq x y z
N MET A 1 7.46 -36.28 24.75
CA MET A 1 7.33 -34.85 25.10
C MET A 1 6.65 -34.15 23.93
N ASN A 2 5.35 -33.88 24.03
CA ASN A 2 4.64 -33.05 23.05
C ASN A 2 4.89 -31.58 23.40
N CYS A 3 5.65 -30.88 22.56
CA CYS A 3 5.76 -29.43 22.64
C CYS A 3 4.54 -28.84 21.94
N GLU A 4 3.50 -28.50 22.69
CA GLU A 4 2.37 -27.75 22.16
C GLU A 4 2.86 -26.35 21.77
N ARG A 5 2.88 -26.07 20.47
CA ARG A 5 3.18 -24.73 19.95
C ARG A 5 2.03 -23.81 20.31
N THR A 6 2.25 -22.88 21.23
CA THR A 6 1.30 -21.81 21.53
C THR A 6 1.08 -21.00 20.24
N PRO A 7 -0.18 -20.77 19.79
CA PRO A 7 -0.44 -19.97 18.61
C PRO A 7 0.15 -18.57 18.81
N THR A 8 0.93 -18.11 17.84
CA THR A 8 1.42 -16.73 17.86
C THR A 8 0.21 -15.80 17.70
N PRO A 9 0.03 -14.79 18.57
CA PRO A 9 -1.06 -13.85 18.42
C PRO A 9 -0.97 -13.14 17.05
N PRO A 10 -2.11 -12.76 16.45
CA PRO A 10 -2.12 -12.13 15.14
C PRO A 10 -1.34 -10.80 15.18
N VAL A 11 -0.51 -10.58 14.15
CA VAL A 11 0.30 -9.36 14.03
C VAL A 11 -0.61 -8.20 13.62
N LEU A 12 -0.70 -7.18 14.47
CA LEU A 12 -1.39 -5.93 14.16
C LEU A 12 -0.49 -5.05 13.27
N LYS A 13 -1.05 -4.53 12.17
CA LYS A 13 -0.36 -3.63 11.23
C LYS A 13 -1.08 -2.29 11.18
N PHE A 14 -0.30 -1.21 11.16
CA PHE A 14 -0.81 0.15 11.06
C PHE A 14 -0.44 0.77 9.71
N GLY A 15 -1.36 1.56 9.17
CA GLY A 15 -1.21 2.22 7.88
C GLY A 15 -2.32 3.23 7.62
N THR A 16 -2.26 3.88 6.46
CA THR A 16 -3.19 4.92 6.01
C THR A 16 -3.98 4.47 4.78
N CYS A 17 -5.02 5.24 4.45
CA CYS A 17 -5.66 5.19 3.15
C CYS A 17 -4.89 6.08 2.17
N SER A 18 -4.31 5.46 1.13
CA SER A 18 -3.38 6.11 0.19
C SER A 18 -2.07 6.62 0.80
N TRP A 19 -1.10 6.96 -0.06
CA TRP A 19 0.27 7.36 0.33
C TRP A 19 0.92 8.40 -0.60
N LYS A 20 0.23 8.91 -1.62
CA LYS A 20 0.83 9.81 -2.63
C LYS A 20 0.61 11.28 -2.26
N TYR A 21 1.13 11.71 -1.11
CA TYR A 21 0.88 13.06 -0.58
C TYR A 21 2.17 13.88 -0.51
N ASP A 22 2.29 14.88 -1.38
CA ASP A 22 3.42 15.85 -1.35
C ASP A 22 3.50 16.61 -0.01
N SER A 23 2.35 16.83 0.63
CA SER A 23 2.25 17.49 1.94
C SER A 23 2.94 16.73 3.08
N TRP A 24 3.35 15.48 2.86
CA TRP A 24 4.09 14.68 3.85
C TRP A 24 5.61 14.78 3.67
N ARG A 25 6.10 15.48 2.64
CA ARG A 25 7.54 15.75 2.46
C ARG A 25 8.06 16.62 3.60
N GLY A 26 9.22 16.26 4.13
CA GLY A 26 9.81 16.86 5.31
C GLY A 26 9.18 16.41 6.64
N ILE A 27 8.13 15.58 6.61
CA ILE A 27 7.43 15.06 7.80
C ILE A 27 7.56 13.53 7.86
N VAL A 28 7.02 12.84 6.86
CA VAL A 28 7.10 11.37 6.69
C VAL A 28 8.12 11.02 5.61
N TYR A 29 8.21 11.82 4.55
CA TYR A 29 9.14 11.58 3.44
C TYR A 29 10.33 12.51 3.52
N SER A 30 11.47 12.07 3.01
CA SER A 30 12.59 12.97 2.72
C SER A 30 12.18 14.05 1.71
N ASP A 31 12.91 15.16 1.70
CA ASP A 31 12.68 16.24 0.72
C ASP A 31 13.50 16.08 -0.58
N ALA A 32 13.76 14.83 -0.98
CA ALA A 32 14.57 14.53 -2.16
C ALA A 32 13.85 14.94 -3.47
N PRO A 33 14.55 15.54 -4.45
CA PRO A 33 13.93 16.05 -5.68
C PRO A 33 13.24 14.96 -6.53
N LYS A 34 13.67 13.71 -6.40
CA LYS A 34 12.97 12.54 -6.94
C LYS A 34 12.72 11.56 -5.80
N LEU A 35 11.45 11.20 -5.62
CA LEU A 35 11.04 10.37 -4.49
C LEU A 35 10.10 9.26 -4.97
N ASN A 36 10.32 8.05 -4.47
CA ASN A 36 9.32 7.00 -4.53
C ASN A 36 8.53 7.04 -3.22
N TYR A 37 7.32 7.61 -3.28
CA TYR A 37 6.46 7.77 -2.10
C TYR A 37 6.18 6.45 -1.39
N LEU A 38 6.00 5.36 -2.13
CA LEU A 38 5.68 4.07 -1.53
C LEU A 38 6.89 3.48 -0.80
N ALA A 39 8.08 3.60 -1.39
CA ALA A 39 9.31 3.12 -0.77
C ALA A 39 9.62 3.89 0.52
N GLU A 40 9.44 5.21 0.54
CA GLU A 40 9.62 6.04 1.75
C GLU A 40 8.53 5.73 2.78
N TYR A 41 7.28 5.61 2.36
CA TYR A 41 6.16 5.23 3.23
C TYR A 41 6.41 3.88 3.93
N ALA A 42 6.91 2.87 3.21
CA ALA A 42 7.19 1.54 3.75
C ALA A 42 8.35 1.49 4.75
N ARG A 43 9.06 2.61 4.98
CA ARG A 43 10.05 2.75 6.06
C ARG A 43 9.38 3.06 7.41
N HIS A 44 8.13 3.53 7.39
CA HIS A 44 7.40 4.00 8.56
C HIS A 44 6.18 3.14 8.90
N PHE A 45 5.58 2.49 7.91
CA PHE A 45 4.35 1.72 8.06
C PHE A 45 4.46 0.33 7.44
N ASP A 46 3.63 -0.60 7.93
CA ASP A 46 3.66 -2.02 7.55
C ASP A 46 2.55 -2.43 6.59
N CYS A 47 1.60 -1.52 6.34
CA CYS A 47 0.54 -1.68 5.38
C CYS A 47 0.01 -0.35 4.83
N VAL A 48 -0.74 -0.44 3.73
CA VAL A 48 -1.49 0.68 3.16
C VAL A 48 -2.77 0.18 2.49
N GLU A 49 -3.81 1.00 2.50
CA GLU A 49 -4.96 0.79 1.64
C GLU A 49 -4.76 1.49 0.28
N VAL A 50 -5.05 0.76 -0.80
CA VAL A 50 -5.09 1.26 -2.17
C VAL A 50 -6.54 1.55 -2.54
N ASP A 51 -6.90 2.82 -2.58
CA ASP A 51 -8.26 3.29 -2.90
C ASP A 51 -8.40 3.86 -4.32
N GLN A 52 -7.28 4.10 -5.02
CA GLN A 52 -7.28 4.72 -6.35
C GLN A 52 -8.21 4.02 -7.36
N TRP A 53 -8.32 2.68 -7.30
CA TRP A 53 -9.14 1.91 -8.24
C TRP A 53 -10.65 1.96 -7.94
N PHE A 54 -11.04 2.31 -6.72
CA PHE A 54 -12.44 2.58 -6.38
C PHE A 54 -13.00 3.74 -7.20
N TRP A 55 -12.16 4.77 -7.41
CA TRP A 55 -12.52 6.00 -8.11
C TRP A 55 -12.24 5.94 -9.62
N SER A 56 -11.63 4.86 -10.12
CA SER A 56 -11.24 4.78 -11.53
C SER A 56 -12.38 4.42 -12.48
N LEU A 57 -13.62 4.27 -11.99
CA LEU A 57 -14.79 3.84 -12.76
C LEU A 57 -15.64 4.99 -13.34
N PHE A 58 -15.19 6.24 -13.25
CA PHE A 58 -15.96 7.37 -13.77
C PHE A 58 -15.79 7.51 -15.30
N GLY A 59 -16.68 6.84 -16.03
CA GLY A 59 -16.90 7.05 -17.47
C GLY A 59 -17.50 5.80 -18.13
N PRO A 60 -18.43 5.94 -19.10
CA PRO A 60 -19.11 4.82 -19.75
C PRO A 60 -18.17 3.78 -20.39
N ASP A 61 -16.90 4.15 -20.64
CA ASP A 61 -15.85 3.29 -21.22
C ASP A 61 -14.56 3.21 -20.37
N GLN A 62 -14.59 3.63 -19.10
CA GLN A 62 -13.38 3.68 -18.26
C GLN A 62 -13.44 2.74 -17.06
N VAL A 63 -13.65 1.44 -17.30
CA VAL A 63 -13.28 0.45 -16.28
C VAL A 63 -11.75 0.31 -16.27
N ARG A 64 -11.05 1.07 -15.41
CA ARG A 64 -9.60 0.89 -15.23
C ARG A 64 -9.35 -0.03 -14.04
N LEU A 65 -9.23 -1.32 -14.34
CA LEU A 65 -8.68 -2.30 -13.42
C LEU A 65 -7.21 -1.98 -13.07
N PRO A 66 -6.67 -2.55 -11.98
CA PRO A 66 -5.24 -2.47 -11.70
C PRO A 66 -4.42 -2.92 -12.90
N ASP A 67 -3.55 -2.06 -13.41
CA ASP A 67 -2.50 -2.48 -14.34
C ASP A 67 -1.58 -3.47 -13.60
N PRO A 68 -1.45 -4.73 -14.05
CA PRO A 68 -0.58 -5.72 -13.41
C PRO A 68 0.87 -5.23 -13.28
N LYS A 69 1.34 -4.43 -14.24
CA LYS A 69 2.69 -3.84 -14.19
C LYS A 69 2.81 -2.87 -13.01
N LEU A 70 1.84 -1.98 -12.83
CA LEU A 70 1.82 -1.05 -11.71
C LEU A 70 1.73 -1.78 -10.36
N ALA A 71 0.93 -2.85 -10.29
CA ALA A 71 0.86 -3.68 -9.08
C ALA A 71 2.22 -4.34 -8.76
N ALA A 72 2.93 -4.83 -9.78
CA ALA A 72 4.28 -5.37 -9.63
C ALA A 72 5.29 -4.31 -9.18
N GLU A 73 5.20 -3.09 -9.71
CA GLU A 73 6.02 -1.94 -9.27
C GLU A 73 5.78 -1.60 -7.80
N TYR A 74 4.52 -1.63 -7.33
CA TYR A 74 4.22 -1.44 -5.91
C TYR A 74 4.80 -2.55 -5.03
N ALA A 75 4.66 -3.81 -5.45
CA ALA A 75 5.22 -4.94 -4.72
C ALA A 75 6.75 -4.89 -4.65
N ALA A 76 7.41 -4.44 -5.71
CA ALA A 76 8.87 -4.29 -5.75
C ALA A 76 9.39 -3.11 -4.92
N ALA A 77 8.55 -2.12 -4.61
CA ALA A 77 8.93 -0.92 -3.86
C ALA A 77 8.92 -1.11 -2.34
N VAL A 78 8.46 -2.25 -1.81
CA VAL A 78 8.24 -2.48 -0.38
C VAL A 78 8.81 -3.82 0.09
N PRO A 79 9.05 -4.01 1.41
CA PRO A 79 9.44 -5.31 1.95
C PRO A 79 8.38 -6.41 1.70
N THR A 80 8.81 -7.66 1.61
CA THR A 80 7.91 -8.83 1.42
C THR A 80 6.91 -9.04 2.57
N THR A 81 7.19 -8.47 3.74
CA THR A 81 6.30 -8.46 4.90
C THR A 81 5.23 -7.37 4.84
N PHE A 82 5.37 -6.38 3.96
CA PHE A 82 4.39 -5.31 3.78
C PHE A 82 3.08 -5.86 3.21
N ARG A 83 1.95 -5.23 3.54
CA ARG A 83 0.63 -5.68 3.09
C ARG A 83 -0.17 -4.56 2.46
N PHE A 84 -0.87 -4.89 1.38
CA PHE A 84 -1.81 -3.98 0.73
C PHE A 84 -3.24 -4.44 1.05
N ALA A 85 -4.07 -3.52 1.49
CA ALA A 85 -5.52 -3.67 1.42
C ALA A 85 -5.99 -2.99 0.13
N VAL A 86 -6.79 -3.67 -0.69
CA VAL A 86 -7.25 -3.11 -1.97
C VAL A 86 -8.73 -2.82 -1.87
N LYS A 87 -9.10 -1.55 -2.04
CA LYS A 87 -10.50 -1.16 -2.15
C LYS A 87 -11.02 -1.61 -3.51
N LEU A 88 -11.99 -2.50 -3.50
CA LEU A 88 -12.55 -3.04 -4.73
C LEU A 88 -13.27 -1.93 -5.53
N PRO A 89 -13.18 -1.92 -6.87
CA PRO A 89 -13.89 -0.95 -7.70
C PRO A 89 -15.41 -0.93 -7.41
N ASN A 90 -16.01 0.27 -7.42
CA ASN A 90 -17.45 0.47 -7.21
C ASN A 90 -18.28 0.01 -8.43
N ALA A 91 -18.72 -1.25 -8.44
CA ALA A 91 -19.49 -1.87 -9.53
C ALA A 91 -20.69 -1.02 -10.01
#